data_AF-A0AAW0VRM1-F1
#
_entry.id   AF-A0AAW0VRM1-F1
#
_cell.length_a   1.000
_cell.length_b   1.000
_cell.length_c   1.000
_cell.angle_alpha   90.00
_cell.angle_beta   90.00
_cell.angle_gamma   90.00
#
_symmetry.space_group_name_H-M   'P 1'
#
loop_
_entity.id
_entity.type
_entity.pdbx_description
1 polymer ?
#
loop_
_entity_poly.entity_id
_entity_poly.type
_entity_poly.pdbx_seq_one_letter_code
_entity_poly.pdbx_strand_id
1 'polypeptide(L)'
;DTGELLMPSDYVKYQVYGGKSIKFTLDEARSINKVYDPGMKLLGFKPISSLKPYYHVKPANFIYPDEKSVKGSNKMFAALLDRCLARKMAAIVRLIARQGSSVSYAALIPQQEELDDKNSQITPPGFIACHLPFADDFRKIQLKNLVRATTDQVDAAKAVIKKLHFKYAPENFDDPVLQTHWRNIEALALNRLHLEPVTDYTLPNNELISKKAGTLLKTFQDLVYPNSYDPSHPVKKQPATSSAAAAKKVKPDPASIDVETMAKAGKADKLTVDILKGWLQERGVKVSGKKKAQLVQDVLDEVGQ
;
A
#
# COMPACT_ATOMS: atom_id res chain seq x y z
N ASP A 1 -43.63 -16.33 -0.92
CA ASP A 1 -45.10 -16.41 -0.78
C ASP A 1 -45.76 -17.30 -1.81
N THR A 2 -45.51 -17.15 -3.12
CA THR A 2 -46.14 -18.01 -4.15
C THR A 2 -45.36 -19.29 -4.48
N GLY A 3 -44.05 -19.35 -4.18
CA GLY A 3 -43.20 -20.50 -4.52
C GLY A 3 -42.93 -20.65 -6.03
N GLU A 4 -43.38 -19.68 -6.83
CA GLU A 4 -43.20 -19.66 -8.28
C GLU A 4 -41.78 -19.26 -8.67
N LEU A 5 -41.34 -19.75 -9.83
CA LEU A 5 -40.05 -19.39 -10.40
C LEU A 5 -40.06 -17.91 -10.81
N LEU A 6 -39.14 -17.13 -10.23
CA LEU A 6 -38.96 -15.73 -10.61
C LEU A 6 -38.03 -15.61 -11.82
N MET A 7 -38.54 -14.95 -12.87
CA MET A 7 -37.76 -14.59 -14.04
C MET A 7 -36.93 -13.33 -13.78
N PRO A 8 -35.84 -13.09 -14.53
CA PRO A 8 -35.02 -11.87 -14.40
C PRO A 8 -35.79 -10.55 -14.58
N SER A 9 -36.97 -10.59 -15.20
CA SER A 9 -37.91 -9.46 -15.33
C SER A 9 -38.67 -9.15 -14.04
N ASP A 10 -38.80 -10.12 -13.15
CA ASP A 10 -39.76 -10.08 -12.04
C ASP A 10 -39.14 -9.46 -10.78
N TYR A 11 -37.84 -9.17 -10.82
CA TYR A 11 -37.12 -8.53 -9.73
C TYR A 11 -36.19 -7.42 -10.22
N VAL A 12 -35.97 -6.46 -9.33
CA VAL A 12 -35.05 -5.33 -9.53
C VAL A 12 -34.04 -5.30 -8.38
N LYS A 13 -32.86 -4.74 -8.65
CA LYS A 13 -31.87 -4.49 -7.60
C LYS A 13 -32.18 -3.15 -6.96
N TYR A 14 -31.94 -3.00 -5.67
CA TYR A 14 -32.08 -1.70 -5.01
C TYR A 14 -30.98 -1.50 -3.96
N GLN A 15 -30.69 -0.23 -3.67
CA GLN A 15 -29.77 0.17 -2.60
C GLN A 15 -30.39 1.31 -1.81
N VAL A 16 -30.31 1.24 -0.48
CA VAL A 16 -30.93 2.22 0.42
C VAL A 16 -29.88 3.23 0.84
N TYR A 17 -30.15 4.51 0.59
CA TYR A 17 -29.31 5.63 1.00
C TYR A 17 -30.17 6.70 1.66
N GLY A 18 -29.85 7.07 2.91
CA GLY A 18 -30.57 8.13 3.64
C GLY A 18 -32.08 7.87 3.79
N GLY A 19 -32.49 6.61 3.94
CA GLY A 19 -33.90 6.21 4.04
C GLY A 19 -34.66 6.18 2.71
N LYS A 20 -34.00 6.46 1.58
CA LYS A 20 -34.59 6.35 0.23
C LYS A 20 -34.05 5.10 -0.47
N SER A 21 -34.97 4.31 -1.04
CA SER A 21 -34.62 3.13 -1.83
C SER A 21 -34.45 3.51 -3.30
N ILE A 22 -33.23 3.41 -3.81
CA ILE A 22 -32.92 3.62 -5.23
C ILE A 22 -32.96 2.27 -5.93
N LYS A 23 -33.84 2.11 -6.92
CA LYS A 23 -34.06 0.86 -7.65
C LYS A 23 -33.39 0.94 -9.02
N PHE A 24 -32.83 -0.18 -9.47
CA PHE A 24 -32.20 -0.37 -10.77
C PHE A 24 -32.68 -1.68 -11.39
N THR A 25 -33.01 -1.64 -12.66
CA THR A 25 -33.16 -2.86 -13.47
C THR A 25 -31.81 -3.58 -13.60
N LEU A 26 -31.84 -4.87 -13.95
CA LEU A 26 -30.60 -5.63 -14.16
C LEU A 26 -29.74 -5.04 -15.28
N ASP A 27 -30.37 -4.49 -16.32
CA ASP A 27 -29.67 -3.90 -17.45
C ASP A 27 -29.07 -2.53 -17.13
N GLU A 28 -29.76 -1.70 -16.35
CA GLU A 28 -29.19 -0.47 -15.80
C GLU A 28 -27.99 -0.79 -14.89
N ALA A 29 -28.14 -1.75 -13.98
CA ALA A 29 -27.06 -2.16 -13.08
C ALA A 29 -25.81 -2.65 -13.84
N ARG A 30 -26.00 -3.34 -14.98
CA ARG A 30 -24.89 -3.75 -15.87
C ARG A 30 -24.30 -2.57 -16.64
N SER A 31 -25.14 -1.65 -17.08
CA SER A 31 -24.75 -0.50 -17.90
C SER A 31 -23.99 0.56 -17.12
N ILE A 32 -24.21 0.69 -15.80
CA ILE A 32 -23.46 1.62 -14.94
C ILE A 32 -21.94 1.42 -15.05
N ASN A 33 -21.47 0.19 -15.24
CA ASN A 33 -20.04 -0.12 -15.35
C ASN A 33 -19.51 -0.05 -16.80
N LYS A 34 -20.35 0.19 -17.80
CA LYS A 34 -19.95 0.22 -19.22
C LYS A 34 -19.44 1.61 -19.61
N VAL A 35 -18.18 1.88 -19.26
CA VAL A 35 -17.52 3.16 -19.59
C VAL A 35 -16.81 3.14 -20.94
N TYR A 36 -16.11 2.04 -21.25
CA TYR A 36 -15.48 1.84 -22.55
C TYR A 36 -15.60 0.39 -23.01
N ASP A 37 -15.31 0.16 -24.28
CA ASP A 37 -15.30 -1.18 -24.86
C ASP A 37 -14.12 -2.02 -24.36
N PRO A 38 -14.27 -3.36 -24.33
CA PRO A 38 -13.19 -4.27 -23.96
C PRO A 38 -11.97 -4.11 -24.87
N GLY A 39 -10.79 -4.25 -24.28
CA GLY A 39 -9.53 -4.17 -24.98
C GLY A 39 -8.47 -3.37 -24.24
N MET A 40 -7.37 -3.15 -24.95
CA MET A 40 -6.20 -2.47 -24.43
C MET A 40 -5.92 -1.23 -25.29
N LYS A 41 -6.02 -0.05 -24.68
CA LYS A 41 -5.73 1.23 -25.34
C LYS A 41 -4.42 1.81 -24.83
N LEU A 42 -3.46 2.02 -25.72
CA LEU A 42 -2.21 2.70 -25.40
C LEU A 42 -2.47 4.17 -25.07
N LEU A 43 -1.94 4.63 -23.94
CA LEU A 43 -2.04 6.01 -23.48
C LEU A 43 -0.71 6.76 -23.66
N GLY A 44 0.42 6.05 -23.50
CA GLY A 44 1.74 6.65 -23.65
C GLY A 44 2.84 5.74 -23.10
N PHE A 45 4.03 6.30 -22.93
CA PHE A 45 5.20 5.58 -22.44
C PHE A 45 5.79 6.32 -21.23
N LYS A 46 6.23 5.55 -20.23
CA LYS A 46 6.85 6.10 -19.01
C LYS A 46 8.11 5.30 -18.65
N PRO A 47 9.16 5.93 -18.09
CA PRO A 47 10.35 5.19 -17.66
C PRO A 47 10.01 4.11 -16.63
N ILE A 48 10.65 2.94 -16.75
CA ILE A 48 10.44 1.82 -15.81
C ILE A 48 10.81 2.23 -14.38
N SER A 49 11.80 3.10 -14.21
CA SER A 49 12.21 3.66 -12.90
C SER A 49 11.10 4.43 -12.16
N SER A 50 10.08 4.89 -12.88
CA SER A 50 8.92 5.57 -12.27
C SER A 50 7.90 4.59 -11.67
N LEU A 51 7.98 3.31 -12.03
CA LEU A 51 7.15 2.24 -11.49
C LEU A 51 7.80 1.73 -10.21
N LYS A 52 7.05 1.82 -9.12
CA LYS A 52 7.52 1.43 -7.79
C LYS A 52 7.04 0.00 -7.49
N PRO A 53 7.91 -0.92 -7.05
CA PRO A 53 7.51 -2.30 -6.75
C PRO A 53 6.39 -2.41 -5.72
N TYR A 54 6.32 -1.46 -4.78
CA TYR A 54 5.32 -1.41 -3.72
C TYR A 54 3.97 -0.81 -4.17
N TYR A 55 3.78 -0.51 -5.45
CA TYR A 55 2.47 -0.18 -6.05
C TYR A 55 1.74 -1.41 -6.59
N HIS A 56 2.10 -2.60 -6.10
CA HIS A 56 1.42 -3.84 -6.45
C HIS A 56 -0.04 -3.84 -5.94
N VAL A 57 -0.99 -4.08 -6.84
CA VAL A 57 -2.43 -4.16 -6.52
C VAL A 57 -2.94 -5.59 -6.63
N LYS A 58 -2.58 -6.28 -7.71
CA LYS A 58 -3.04 -7.63 -8.03
C LYS A 58 -2.03 -8.32 -8.96
N PRO A 59 -2.11 -9.65 -9.14
CA PRO A 59 -1.23 -10.40 -10.01
C PRO A 59 -1.16 -9.79 -11.41
N ALA A 60 0.05 -9.74 -11.95
CA ALA A 60 0.28 -9.23 -13.29
C ALA A 60 -0.09 -10.28 -14.35
N ASN A 61 -0.52 -9.82 -15.52
CA ASN A 61 -0.81 -10.71 -16.65
C ASN A 61 0.35 -10.68 -17.64
N PHE A 62 0.60 -11.79 -18.33
CA PHE A 62 1.55 -11.82 -19.42
C PHE A 62 0.84 -11.57 -20.75
N ILE A 63 1.39 -10.68 -21.58
CA ILE A 63 0.84 -10.30 -22.88
C ILE A 63 1.78 -10.83 -23.98
N TYR A 64 1.19 -11.55 -24.92
CA TYR A 64 1.85 -12.09 -26.10
C TYR A 64 1.00 -11.82 -27.34
N PRO A 65 1.59 -11.58 -28.53
CA PRO A 65 0.83 -11.25 -29.73
C PRO A 65 0.03 -12.46 -30.25
N ASP A 66 -1.13 -12.17 -30.84
CA ASP A 66 -1.96 -13.16 -31.55
C ASP A 66 -2.06 -12.83 -33.04
N GLU A 67 -1.18 -13.46 -33.82
CA GLU A 67 -1.13 -13.33 -35.28
C GLU A 67 -2.34 -13.95 -35.99
N LYS A 68 -3.07 -14.86 -35.33
CA LYS A 68 -4.24 -15.52 -35.94
C LYS A 68 -5.39 -14.54 -36.11
N SER A 69 -5.59 -13.68 -35.10
CA SER A 69 -6.65 -12.67 -35.11
C SER A 69 -6.31 -11.48 -36.00
N VAL A 70 -5.07 -10.98 -35.94
CA VAL A 70 -4.62 -9.81 -36.71
C VAL A 70 -3.23 -10.05 -37.28
N LYS A 71 -3.14 -10.14 -38.61
CA LYS A 71 -1.86 -10.28 -39.33
C LYS A 71 -0.99 -9.03 -39.15
N GLY A 72 0.30 -9.23 -38.92
CA GLY A 72 1.30 -8.18 -38.65
C GLY A 72 1.52 -7.89 -37.17
N SER A 73 0.76 -8.52 -36.27
CA SER A 73 0.86 -8.31 -34.82
C SER A 73 2.23 -8.70 -34.27
N ASN A 74 2.78 -9.83 -34.71
CA ASN A 74 4.09 -10.30 -34.26
C ASN A 74 5.20 -9.28 -34.60
N LYS A 75 5.18 -8.71 -35.81
CA LYS A 75 6.18 -7.74 -36.24
C LYS A 75 6.09 -6.44 -35.44
N MET A 76 4.87 -5.92 -35.25
CA MET A 76 4.64 -4.70 -34.48
C MET A 76 4.99 -4.90 -33.00
N PHE A 77 4.61 -6.04 -32.43
CA PHE A 77 4.89 -6.40 -31.04
C PHE A 77 6.39 -6.57 -30.79
N ALA A 78 7.11 -7.27 -31.66
CA ALA A 78 8.56 -7.41 -31.57
C ALA A 78 9.27 -6.05 -31.64
N ALA A 79 8.90 -5.21 -32.61
CA ALA A 79 9.46 -3.86 -32.71
C ALA A 79 9.16 -3.00 -31.47
N LEU A 80 7.96 -3.12 -30.89
CA LEU A 80 7.61 -2.43 -29.65
C LEU A 80 8.43 -2.93 -28.46
N LEU A 81 8.59 -4.25 -28.33
CA LEU A 81 9.37 -4.89 -27.27
C LEU A 81 10.83 -4.43 -27.32
N ASP A 82 11.46 -4.52 -28.49
CA ASP A 82 12.86 -4.11 -28.70
C ASP A 82 13.09 -2.63 -28.34
N ARG A 83 12.16 -1.75 -28.77
CA ARG A 83 12.27 -0.31 -28.50
C ARG A 83 12.02 0.03 -27.03
N CYS A 84 11.08 -0.65 -26.38
CA CYS A 84 10.80 -0.48 -24.95
C CYS A 84 11.99 -0.96 -24.08
N LEU A 85 12.60 -2.10 -24.44
CA LEU A 85 13.82 -2.60 -23.80
C LEU A 85 14.99 -1.61 -23.96
N ALA A 86 15.27 -1.20 -25.21
CA ALA A 86 16.39 -0.30 -25.50
C ALA A 86 16.28 1.05 -24.77
N ARG A 87 15.06 1.58 -24.62
CA ARG A 87 14.81 2.87 -23.96
C ARG A 87 14.49 2.76 -22.47
N LYS A 88 14.38 1.55 -21.91
CA LYS A 88 13.94 1.29 -20.53
C LYS A 88 12.60 1.97 -20.21
N MET A 89 11.65 1.85 -21.14
CA MET A 89 10.31 2.44 -21.05
C MET A 89 9.25 1.35 -20.92
N ALA A 90 8.24 1.61 -20.10
CA ALA A 90 7.02 0.82 -20.02
C ALA A 90 5.88 1.53 -20.76
N ALA A 91 5.06 0.78 -21.49
CA ALA A 91 3.88 1.32 -22.15
C ALA A 91 2.72 1.38 -21.14
N ILE A 92 2.14 2.56 -20.95
CA ILE A 92 0.97 2.75 -20.09
C ILE A 92 -0.28 2.53 -20.92
N VAL A 93 -1.11 1.60 -20.47
CA VAL A 93 -2.33 1.19 -21.15
C VAL A 93 -3.54 1.28 -20.25
N ARG A 94 -4.69 1.56 -20.86
CA ARG A 94 -5.99 1.30 -20.26
C ARG A 94 -6.44 -0.09 -20.68
N LEU A 95 -6.67 -0.96 -19.70
CA LEU A 95 -7.05 -2.35 -19.89
C LEU A 95 -8.47 -2.58 -19.36
N ILE A 96 -9.31 -3.14 -20.22
CA ILE A 96 -10.68 -3.55 -19.91
C ILE A 96 -10.82 -4.99 -20.35
N ALA A 97 -10.85 -5.90 -19.37
CA ALA A 97 -10.75 -7.34 -19.63
C ALA A 97 -12.01 -7.91 -20.27
N ARG A 98 -13.20 -7.41 -19.90
CA ARG A 98 -14.48 -7.89 -20.42
C ARG A 98 -15.53 -6.80 -20.44
N GLN A 99 -16.60 -7.01 -21.17
CA GLN A 99 -17.71 -6.04 -21.20
C GLN A 99 -18.33 -5.91 -19.81
N GLY A 100 -18.50 -4.66 -19.36
CA GLY A 100 -19.02 -4.34 -18.02
C GLY A 100 -18.01 -4.51 -16.88
N SER A 101 -16.73 -4.81 -17.15
CA SER A 101 -15.67 -4.72 -16.14
C SER A 101 -15.25 -3.27 -15.90
N SER A 102 -14.84 -2.98 -14.67
CA SER A 102 -14.25 -1.68 -14.33
C SER A 102 -12.96 -1.42 -15.12
N VAL A 103 -12.69 -0.13 -15.34
CA VAL A 103 -11.48 0.32 -16.03
C VAL A 103 -10.28 0.09 -15.14
N SER A 104 -9.22 -0.51 -15.69
CA SER A 104 -7.93 -0.66 -15.00
C SER A 104 -6.82 0.00 -15.83
N TYR A 105 -5.90 0.69 -15.17
CA TYR A 105 -4.65 1.10 -15.80
C TYR A 105 -3.58 0.04 -15.54
N ALA A 106 -2.75 -0.24 -16.53
CA ALA A 106 -1.62 -1.15 -16.41
C ALA A 106 -0.38 -0.54 -17.07
N ALA A 107 0.79 -0.87 -16.54
CA ALA A 107 2.06 -0.63 -17.17
C ALA A 107 2.54 -1.95 -17.78
N LEU A 108 2.76 -1.95 -19.10
CA LEU A 108 3.38 -3.04 -19.84
C LEU A 108 4.89 -2.92 -19.68
N ILE A 109 5.45 -3.75 -18.81
CA ILE A 109 6.89 -3.83 -18.56
C ILE A 109 7.47 -4.80 -19.61
N PRO A 110 8.42 -4.35 -20.44
CA PRO A 110 9.04 -5.22 -21.43
C PRO A 110 9.89 -6.30 -20.74
N GLN A 111 9.75 -7.54 -21.20
CA GLN A 111 10.47 -8.71 -20.71
C GLN A 111 11.22 -9.37 -21.85
N GLN A 112 12.54 -9.52 -21.69
CA GLN A 112 13.41 -10.23 -22.62
C GLN A 112 13.37 -11.73 -22.34
N GLU A 113 13.59 -12.53 -23.39
CA GLU A 113 13.73 -13.97 -23.25
C GLU A 113 15.02 -14.35 -22.49
N GLU A 114 14.89 -15.30 -21.58
CA GLU A 114 15.99 -15.91 -20.86
C GLU A 114 15.87 -17.44 -20.95
N LEU A 115 16.93 -18.08 -21.44
CA LEU A 115 17.05 -19.53 -21.57
C LEU A 115 18.04 -20.05 -20.52
N ASP A 116 17.77 -21.24 -19.99
CA ASP A 116 18.70 -21.94 -19.12
C ASP A 116 19.84 -22.61 -19.93
N ASP A 117 20.82 -23.20 -19.22
CA ASP A 117 21.94 -23.93 -19.82
C ASP A 117 21.51 -25.16 -20.65
N LYS A 118 20.24 -25.58 -20.52
CA LYS A 118 19.62 -26.71 -21.23
C LYS A 118 18.68 -26.25 -22.35
N ASN A 119 18.71 -24.97 -22.73
CA ASN A 119 17.80 -24.33 -23.71
C ASN A 119 16.31 -24.37 -23.32
N SER A 120 15.98 -24.54 -22.04
CA SER A 120 14.63 -24.40 -21.52
C SER A 120 14.34 -22.94 -21.23
N GLN A 121 13.16 -22.47 -21.63
CA GLN A 121 12.76 -21.08 -21.42
C GLN A 121 12.41 -20.84 -19.95
N ILE A 122 13.22 -20.03 -19.26
CA ILE A 122 12.96 -19.56 -17.90
C ILE A 122 12.00 -18.37 -17.95
N THR A 123 12.32 -17.40 -18.80
CA THR A 123 11.59 -16.14 -18.90
C THR A 123 11.11 -15.96 -20.34
N PRO A 124 9.79 -15.91 -20.61
CA PRO A 124 9.29 -15.75 -21.98
C PRO A 124 9.43 -14.31 -22.50
N PRO A 125 9.62 -14.10 -23.81
CA PRO A 125 9.65 -12.75 -24.40
C PRO A 125 8.25 -12.15 -24.48
N GLY A 126 8.05 -10.95 -23.94
CA GLY A 126 6.73 -10.31 -23.99
C GLY A 126 6.60 -9.08 -23.10
N PHE A 127 5.37 -8.76 -22.71
CA PHE A 127 5.10 -7.69 -21.74
C PHE A 127 4.40 -8.24 -20.51
N ILE A 128 4.88 -7.85 -19.34
CA ILE A 128 4.17 -8.04 -18.07
C ILE A 128 3.24 -6.84 -17.87
N ALA A 129 1.93 -7.07 -17.87
CA ALA A 129 0.92 -6.07 -17.55
C ALA A 129 0.76 -5.94 -16.03
N CYS A 130 1.54 -5.02 -15.44
CA CYS A 130 1.44 -4.67 -14.03
C CYS A 130 0.32 -3.65 -13.81
N HIS A 131 -0.70 -4.03 -13.06
CA HIS A 131 -1.81 -3.13 -12.74
C HIS A 131 -1.38 -1.99 -11.82
N LEU A 132 -1.80 -0.78 -12.17
CA LEU A 132 -1.48 0.44 -11.44
C LEU A 132 -2.62 0.79 -10.46
N PRO A 133 -2.28 1.21 -9.23
CA PRO A 133 -3.28 1.65 -8.25
C PRO A 133 -3.95 2.95 -8.68
N PHE A 134 -5.23 3.06 -8.36
CA PHE A 134 -5.95 4.33 -8.34
C PHE A 134 -5.66 5.10 -7.05
N ALA A 135 -6.12 6.36 -7.00
CA ALA A 135 -5.97 7.20 -5.82
C ALA A 135 -6.58 6.53 -4.56
N ASP A 136 -7.69 5.81 -4.72
CA ASP A 136 -8.42 5.15 -3.64
C ASP A 136 -7.69 3.93 -3.04
N ASP A 137 -6.75 3.34 -3.79
CA ASP A 137 -5.96 2.19 -3.33
C ASP A 137 -4.85 2.64 -2.34
N PHE A 138 -4.48 3.92 -2.36
CA PHE A 138 -3.45 4.45 -1.47
C PHE A 138 -3.98 4.64 -0.04
N ARG A 139 -3.42 3.89 0.90
CA ARG A 139 -3.71 4.04 2.34
C ARG A 139 -2.72 5.02 2.98
N LYS A 140 -3.24 6.12 3.54
CA LYS A 140 -2.42 7.09 4.30
C LYS A 140 -2.03 6.51 5.65
N ILE A 141 -0.74 6.34 5.89
CA ILE A 141 -0.19 5.87 7.16
C ILE A 141 0.46 7.06 7.88
N GLN A 142 0.07 7.32 9.13
CA GLN A 142 0.72 8.32 9.97
C GLN A 142 1.83 7.65 10.79
N LEU A 143 3.08 7.90 10.41
CA LEU A 143 4.24 7.42 11.16
C LEU A 143 4.61 8.48 12.21
N LYS A 144 4.52 8.12 13.50
CA LYS A 144 5.01 8.96 14.61
C LYS A 144 6.38 8.45 15.04
N ASN A 145 7.30 9.37 15.36
CA ASN A 145 8.63 9.09 15.91
C ASN A 145 9.48 8.14 15.05
N LEU A 146 9.94 8.63 13.90
CA LEU A 146 10.92 7.93 13.06
C LEU A 146 12.30 7.96 13.75
N VAL A 147 12.56 6.97 14.61
CA VAL A 147 13.88 6.75 15.18
C VAL A 147 14.74 6.06 14.14
N ARG A 148 15.89 6.66 13.82
CA ARG A 148 16.87 6.07 12.91
C ARG A 148 17.87 5.24 13.71
N ALA A 149 18.16 4.04 13.24
CA ALA A 149 19.19 3.17 13.82
C ALA A 149 20.59 3.78 13.65
N THR A 150 21.50 3.44 14.57
CA THR A 150 22.92 3.83 14.48
C THR A 150 23.65 3.01 13.41
N THR A 151 24.82 3.47 12.97
CA THR A 151 25.67 2.75 12.01
C THR A 151 26.00 1.34 12.49
N ASP A 152 26.31 1.21 13.78
CA ASP A 152 26.74 -0.06 14.38
C ASP A 152 25.61 -1.09 14.41
N GLN A 153 24.38 -0.64 14.71
CA GLN A 153 23.18 -1.48 14.64
C GLN A 153 22.90 -1.94 13.20
N VAL A 154 23.08 -1.03 12.23
CA VAL A 154 22.90 -1.35 10.81
C VAL A 154 23.95 -2.36 10.34
N ASP A 155 25.21 -2.21 10.75
CA ASP A 155 26.29 -3.11 10.34
C ASP A 155 26.17 -4.50 11.01
N ALA A 156 25.74 -4.56 12.27
CA ALA A 156 25.37 -5.82 12.91
C ALA A 156 24.21 -6.52 12.18
N ALA A 157 23.17 -5.79 11.76
CA ALA A 157 22.08 -6.34 10.96
C ALA A 157 22.55 -6.85 9.59
N LYS A 158 23.45 -6.12 8.89
CA LYS A 158 24.03 -6.57 7.62
C LYS A 158 24.79 -7.89 7.77
N ALA A 159 25.54 -8.07 8.86
CA ALA A 159 26.26 -9.31 9.13
C ALA A 159 25.31 -10.51 9.27
N VAL A 160 24.18 -10.32 9.97
CA VAL A 160 23.12 -11.33 10.09
C VAL A 160 22.52 -11.67 8.73
N ILE A 161 22.10 -10.65 7.96
CA ILE A 161 21.52 -10.83 6.62
C ILE A 161 22.47 -11.60 5.70
N LYS A 162 23.77 -11.27 5.71
CA LYS A 162 24.78 -11.94 4.89
C LYS A 162 24.91 -13.43 5.22
N LYS A 163 24.77 -13.83 6.48
CA LYS A 163 24.83 -15.25 6.90
C LYS A 163 23.57 -16.04 6.59
N LEU A 164 22.42 -15.36 6.58
CA LEU A 164 21.12 -15.98 6.30
C LEU A 164 20.68 -15.85 4.83
N HIS A 165 21.50 -15.20 4.00
CA HIS A 165 21.24 -15.07 2.57
C HIS A 165 21.22 -16.43 1.86
N PHE A 166 20.17 -16.67 1.08
CA PHE A 166 20.02 -17.85 0.24
C PHE A 166 19.41 -17.46 -1.12
N LYS A 167 19.59 -18.31 -2.13
CA LYS A 167 18.99 -18.09 -3.47
C LYS A 167 17.51 -18.44 -3.40
N TYR A 168 16.66 -17.43 -3.48
CA TYR A 168 15.21 -17.62 -3.57
C TYR A 168 14.83 -18.12 -4.97
N ALA A 169 13.98 -19.14 -5.03
CA ALA A 169 13.25 -19.55 -6.22
C ALA A 169 11.80 -19.85 -5.80
N PRO A 170 10.78 -19.42 -6.57
CA PRO A 170 9.38 -19.69 -6.25
C PRO A 170 9.08 -21.19 -6.11
N GLU A 171 9.78 -22.03 -6.89
CA GLU A 171 9.63 -23.49 -6.93
C GLU A 171 10.10 -24.20 -5.64
N ASN A 172 10.85 -23.50 -4.77
CA ASN A 172 11.34 -24.10 -3.53
C ASN A 172 10.25 -24.23 -2.45
N PHE A 173 9.05 -23.69 -2.67
CA PHE A 173 7.99 -23.60 -1.67
C PHE A 173 6.67 -24.09 -2.25
N ASP A 174 6.22 -25.25 -1.80
CA ASP A 174 4.88 -25.76 -2.09
C ASP A 174 3.85 -25.20 -1.10
N ASP A 175 2.58 -25.16 -1.52
CA ASP A 175 1.47 -24.85 -0.63
C ASP A 175 1.18 -26.05 0.30
N PRO A 176 1.46 -25.96 1.61
CA PRO A 176 1.29 -27.08 2.54
C PRO A 176 -0.17 -27.52 2.69
N VAL A 177 -1.13 -26.60 2.53
CA VAL A 177 -2.56 -26.91 2.60
C VAL A 177 -2.97 -27.75 1.40
N LEU A 178 -2.54 -27.35 0.21
CA LEU A 178 -2.83 -28.07 -1.03
C LEU A 178 -2.16 -29.45 -1.03
N GLN A 179 -0.90 -29.55 -0.61
CA GLN A 179 -0.19 -30.82 -0.50
C GLN A 179 -0.88 -31.77 0.47
N THR A 180 -1.27 -31.29 1.65
CA THR A 180 -2.01 -32.10 2.63
C THR A 180 -3.36 -32.57 2.07
N HIS A 181 -4.07 -31.69 1.36
CA HIS A 181 -5.34 -32.02 0.72
C HIS A 181 -5.20 -33.16 -0.29
N TRP A 182 -4.22 -33.08 -1.20
CA TRP A 182 -3.99 -34.14 -2.20
C TRP A 182 -3.53 -35.45 -1.57
N ARG A 183 -2.69 -35.40 -0.53
CA ARG A 183 -2.29 -36.61 0.20
C ARG A 183 -3.45 -37.30 0.90
N ASN A 184 -4.40 -36.53 1.43
CA ASN A 184 -5.63 -37.08 1.98
C ASN A 184 -6.48 -37.78 0.92
N ILE A 185 -6.66 -37.15 -0.25
CA ILE A 185 -7.41 -37.75 -1.37
C ILE A 185 -6.72 -39.03 -1.85
N GLU A 186 -5.40 -39.02 -2.01
CA GLU A 186 -4.62 -40.19 -2.42
C GLU A 186 -4.75 -41.33 -1.42
N ALA A 187 -4.65 -41.04 -0.12
CA ALA A 187 -4.81 -42.06 0.92
C ALA A 187 -6.22 -42.66 0.91
N LEU A 188 -7.27 -41.85 0.73
CA LEU A 188 -8.64 -42.35 0.60
C LEU A 188 -8.81 -43.20 -0.67
N ALA A 189 -8.29 -42.75 -1.80
CA ALA A 189 -8.39 -43.48 -3.07
C ALA A 189 -7.66 -44.83 -3.03
N LEU A 190 -6.54 -44.90 -2.31
CA LEU A 190 -5.72 -46.11 -2.15
C LEU A 190 -6.09 -46.93 -0.91
N ASN A 191 -7.15 -46.57 -0.17
CA ASN A 191 -7.56 -47.18 1.09
C ASN A 191 -6.41 -47.33 2.11
N ARG A 192 -5.52 -46.32 2.19
CA ARG A 192 -4.43 -46.27 3.18
C ARG A 192 -4.96 -45.73 4.52
N LEU A 193 -4.65 -46.44 5.60
CA LEU A 193 -5.02 -46.06 6.96
C LEU A 193 -4.15 -44.93 7.55
N HIS A 194 -2.94 -44.77 7.02
CA HIS A 194 -1.97 -43.78 7.49
C HIS A 194 -1.67 -42.74 6.41
N LEU A 195 -1.68 -41.47 6.83
CA LEU A 195 -1.30 -40.35 6.01
C LEU A 195 0.21 -40.15 6.11
N GLU A 196 0.87 -40.02 4.95
CA GLU A 196 2.26 -39.60 4.92
C GLU A 196 2.36 -38.14 5.38
N PRO A 197 3.25 -37.81 6.33
CA PRO A 197 3.40 -36.44 6.80
C PRO A 197 3.96 -35.56 5.68
N VAL A 198 3.25 -34.48 5.36
CA VAL A 198 3.74 -33.46 4.44
C VAL A 198 4.73 -32.57 5.18
N THR A 199 5.92 -32.40 4.61
CA THR A 199 6.93 -31.48 5.15
C THR A 199 6.61 -30.06 4.69
N ASP A 200 6.44 -29.14 5.64
CA ASP A 200 6.17 -27.74 5.35
C ASP A 200 7.48 -26.95 5.18
N TYR A 201 7.81 -26.63 3.92
CA TYR A 201 8.99 -25.84 3.57
C TYR A 201 8.83 -24.34 3.82
N THR A 202 7.62 -23.86 4.16
CA THR A 202 7.38 -22.45 4.49
C THR A 202 7.83 -22.10 5.91
N LEU A 203 8.01 -23.11 6.77
CA LEU A 203 8.50 -22.93 8.13
C LEU A 203 10.01 -22.66 8.14
N PRO A 204 10.48 -21.64 8.89
CA PRO A 204 11.90 -21.35 8.98
C PRO A 204 12.63 -22.47 9.75
N ASN A 205 13.77 -22.92 9.20
CA ASN A 205 14.61 -23.91 9.88
C ASN A 205 15.43 -23.25 11.00
N ASN A 206 14.83 -23.16 12.19
CA ASN A 206 15.39 -22.48 13.35
C ASN A 206 16.73 -23.08 13.80
N GLU A 207 16.94 -24.39 13.67
CA GLU A 207 18.19 -25.05 14.04
C GLU A 207 19.35 -24.59 13.15
N LEU A 208 19.13 -24.57 11.83
CA LEU A 208 20.13 -24.08 10.87
C LEU A 208 20.39 -22.59 11.05
N ILE A 209 19.35 -21.79 11.31
CA ILE A 209 19.48 -20.35 11.56
C ILE A 209 20.34 -20.11 12.81
N SER A 210 20.04 -20.80 13.92
CA SER A 210 20.80 -20.71 15.17
C SER A 210 22.26 -21.14 14.98
N LYS A 211 22.50 -22.23 14.26
CA LYS A 211 23.85 -22.71 13.95
C LYS A 211 24.65 -21.74 13.09
N LYS A 212 24.02 -21.07 12.12
CA LYS A 212 24.71 -20.16 11.17
C LYS A 212 24.90 -18.74 11.71
N ALA A 213 23.93 -18.21 12.44
CA ALA A 213 23.86 -16.80 12.82
C ALA A 213 23.59 -16.57 14.31
N GLY A 214 23.56 -17.60 15.15
CA GLY A 214 23.18 -17.49 16.56
C GLY A 214 24.02 -16.49 17.37
N THR A 215 25.33 -16.42 17.13
CA THR A 215 26.20 -15.43 17.81
C THR A 215 25.93 -14.01 17.33
N LEU A 216 25.78 -13.81 16.01
CA LEU A 216 25.49 -12.51 15.41
C LEU A 216 24.11 -11.98 15.82
N LEU A 217 23.12 -12.89 15.97
CA LEU A 217 21.79 -12.56 16.47
C LEU A 217 21.85 -12.04 17.91
N LYS A 218 22.65 -12.68 18.78
CA LYS A 218 22.86 -12.20 20.16
C LYS A 218 23.52 -10.83 20.17
N THR A 219 24.60 -10.64 19.41
CA THR A 219 25.27 -9.34 19.31
C THR A 219 24.33 -8.24 18.79
N PHE A 220 23.48 -8.55 17.80
CA PHE A 220 22.49 -7.60 17.32
C PHE A 220 21.41 -7.30 18.37
N GLN A 221 20.97 -8.30 19.14
CA GLN A 221 20.04 -8.11 20.26
C GLN A 221 20.62 -7.19 21.32
N ASP A 222 21.87 -7.40 21.74
CA ASP A 222 22.55 -6.60 22.77
C ASP A 222 22.72 -5.13 22.35
N LEU A 223 22.87 -4.86 21.05
CA LEU A 223 23.02 -3.50 20.49
C LEU A 223 21.70 -2.74 20.34
N VAL A 224 20.57 -3.44 20.28
CA VAL A 224 19.26 -2.85 19.98
C VAL A 224 18.35 -2.82 21.19
N TYR A 225 18.31 -3.92 21.95
CA TYR A 225 17.41 -4.06 23.08
C TYR A 225 18.11 -3.67 24.38
N PRO A 226 17.53 -2.74 25.17
CA PRO A 226 18.00 -2.49 26.53
C PRO A 226 17.91 -3.77 27.38
N ASN A 227 18.80 -3.93 28.36
CA ASN A 227 18.80 -5.09 29.27
C ASN A 227 17.49 -5.30 30.04
N SER A 228 16.64 -4.27 30.14
CA SER A 228 15.31 -4.31 30.77
C SER A 228 14.17 -4.61 29.81
N TYR A 229 14.47 -4.84 28.53
CA TYR A 229 13.48 -5.12 27.51
C TYR A 229 13.13 -6.61 27.50
N ASP A 230 11.87 -6.91 27.83
CA ASP A 230 11.30 -8.23 27.65
C ASP A 230 10.49 -8.27 26.34
N PRO A 231 10.92 -9.02 25.31
CA PRO A 231 10.20 -9.14 24.04
C PRO A 231 8.85 -9.85 24.17
N SER A 232 8.58 -10.55 25.27
CA SER A 232 7.32 -11.27 25.51
C SER A 232 6.24 -10.42 26.16
N HIS A 233 6.60 -9.28 26.75
CA HIS A 233 5.65 -8.35 27.35
C HIS A 233 5.32 -7.19 26.39
N PRO A 234 4.05 -6.99 26.01
CA PRO A 234 3.69 -5.88 25.14
C PRO A 234 3.95 -4.55 25.85
N VAL A 235 4.81 -3.72 25.26
CA VAL A 235 4.94 -2.31 25.64
C VAL A 235 3.53 -1.70 25.61
N LYS A 236 3.06 -1.16 26.75
CA LYS A 236 1.75 -0.48 26.86
C LYS A 236 1.69 0.61 25.79
N LYS A 237 1.05 0.29 24.65
CA LYS A 237 0.74 1.28 23.62
C LYS A 237 -0.10 2.36 24.31
N GLN A 238 0.42 3.59 24.38
CA GLN A 238 -0.42 4.73 24.69
C GLN A 238 -1.61 4.69 23.73
N PRO A 239 -2.86 4.85 24.22
CA PRO A 239 -4.03 4.74 23.37
C PRO A 239 -3.91 5.72 22.21
N ALA A 240 -4.02 5.20 20.99
CA ALA A 240 -4.29 6.01 19.83
C ALA A 240 -5.57 6.79 20.14
N THR A 241 -5.48 8.11 20.17
CA THR A 241 -6.63 8.98 20.36
C THR A 241 -7.59 8.78 19.19
N SER A 242 -8.54 7.89 19.39
CA SER A 242 -9.74 7.79 18.58
C SER A 242 -10.49 9.11 18.71
N SER A 243 -10.63 9.77 17.57
CA SER A 243 -11.48 10.93 17.39
C SER A 243 -12.95 10.53 17.62
N ALA A 244 -13.46 10.76 18.83
CA ALA A 244 -14.85 11.12 19.15
C ALA A 244 -15.12 10.96 20.66
N ALA A 245 -14.70 11.94 21.46
CA ALA A 245 -15.33 12.23 22.75
C ALA A 245 -14.97 13.66 23.19
N ALA A 246 -15.98 14.39 23.63
CA ALA A 246 -16.00 15.77 24.10
C ALA A 246 -14.66 16.32 24.63
N ALA A 247 -14.15 17.35 23.95
CA ALA A 247 -12.95 18.08 24.34
C ALA A 247 -13.13 18.79 25.70
N LYS A 248 -12.61 18.18 26.77
CA LYS A 248 -12.19 18.93 27.96
C LYS A 248 -10.90 19.66 27.58
N LYS A 249 -10.98 20.98 27.36
CA LYS A 249 -9.83 21.83 27.00
C LYS A 249 -8.72 21.68 28.04
N VAL A 250 -7.64 21.00 27.66
CA VAL A 250 -6.33 21.10 28.31
C VAL A 250 -5.75 22.46 27.92
N LYS A 251 -5.34 23.26 28.91
CA LYS A 251 -4.64 24.54 28.70
C LYS A 251 -3.30 24.24 27.98
N PRO A 252 -3.02 24.79 26.80
CA PRO A 252 -1.69 24.72 26.22
C PRO A 252 -0.76 25.71 26.93
N ASP A 253 0.49 25.30 27.14
CA ASP A 253 1.55 26.14 27.69
C ASP A 253 1.82 27.38 26.82
N PRO A 254 2.05 28.56 27.42
CA PRO A 254 2.09 29.85 26.73
C PRO A 254 3.30 30.08 25.81
N ALA A 255 4.30 29.17 25.80
CA ALA A 255 5.57 29.38 25.09
C ALA A 255 5.64 28.81 23.66
N SER A 256 4.57 28.16 23.15
CA SER A 256 4.61 27.46 21.86
C SER A 256 3.69 28.04 20.77
N ILE A 257 3.04 29.18 21.04
CA ILE A 257 2.11 29.80 20.10
C ILE A 257 2.77 31.00 19.46
N ASP A 258 3.11 30.87 18.19
CA ASP A 258 3.66 31.94 17.36
C ASP A 258 2.56 32.96 17.02
N VAL A 259 2.50 34.03 17.82
CA VAL A 259 1.45 35.07 17.76
C VAL A 259 1.49 35.83 16.44
N GLU A 260 2.66 36.01 15.84
CA GLU A 260 2.84 36.74 14.59
C GLU A 260 2.19 36.06 13.39
N THR A 261 2.35 34.74 13.26
CA THR A 261 1.77 33.97 12.16
C THR A 261 0.24 33.90 12.27
N MET A 262 -0.29 33.85 13.49
CA MET A 262 -1.73 33.89 13.76
C MET A 262 -2.34 35.28 13.53
N ALA A 263 -1.58 36.35 13.80
CA ALA A 263 -1.96 37.73 13.52
C ALA A 263 -2.00 38.01 12.01
N LYS A 264 -0.96 37.64 11.26
CA LYS A 264 -0.92 37.76 9.78
C LYS A 264 -2.01 36.96 9.08
N ALA A 265 -2.46 35.86 9.69
CA ALA A 265 -3.57 35.04 9.19
C ALA A 265 -4.98 35.57 9.58
N GLY A 266 -5.08 36.74 10.21
CA GLY A 266 -6.36 37.35 10.63
C GLY A 266 -7.08 36.58 11.73
N LYS A 267 -6.37 35.74 12.51
CA LYS A 267 -6.94 34.85 13.54
C LYS A 267 -6.55 35.25 14.96
N ALA A 268 -6.04 36.48 15.16
CA ALA A 268 -5.65 37.02 16.46
C ALA A 268 -6.80 37.00 17.51
N ASP A 269 -8.06 37.13 17.08
CA ASP A 269 -9.24 37.04 17.97
C ASP A 269 -9.39 35.69 18.68
N LYS A 270 -8.78 34.63 18.14
CA LYS A 270 -8.85 33.27 18.71
C LYS A 270 -7.84 33.04 19.84
N LEU A 271 -6.90 33.96 20.04
CA LEU A 271 -5.93 33.88 21.12
C LEU A 271 -6.58 34.25 22.46
N THR A 272 -6.10 33.64 23.54
CA THR A 272 -6.52 33.98 24.90
C THR A 272 -5.88 35.30 25.33
N VAL A 273 -6.57 36.02 26.21
CA VAL A 273 -6.12 37.34 26.69
C VAL A 273 -4.74 37.26 27.34
N ASP A 274 -4.41 36.14 28.00
CA ASP A 274 -3.13 35.94 28.67
C ASP A 274 -1.95 35.85 27.68
N ILE A 275 -2.16 35.22 26.51
CA ILE A 275 -1.13 35.12 25.45
C ILE A 275 -0.93 36.48 24.78
N LEU A 276 -2.01 37.21 24.49
CA LEU A 276 -1.94 38.55 23.90
C LEU A 276 -1.23 39.53 24.85
N LYS A 277 -1.50 39.45 26.16
CA LYS A 277 -0.84 40.30 27.16
C LYS A 277 0.63 39.96 27.34
N GLY A 278 1.00 38.67 27.38
CA GLY A 278 2.39 38.25 27.49
C GLY A 278 3.23 38.75 26.31
N TRP A 279 2.72 38.58 25.09
CA TRP A 279 3.40 39.01 23.88
C TRP A 279 3.53 40.55 23.77
N LEU A 280 2.49 41.31 24.16
CA LEU A 280 2.54 42.78 24.18
C LEU A 280 3.46 43.34 25.29
N GLN A 281 3.57 42.65 26.43
CA GLN A 281 4.49 43.03 27.51
C GLN A 281 5.96 42.87 27.12
N GLU A 282 6.30 41.79 26.40
CA GLU A 282 7.66 41.58 25.88
C GLU A 282 8.10 42.70 24.92
N ARG A 283 7.13 43.36 24.25
CA ARG A 283 7.36 44.49 23.34
C ARG A 283 7.17 45.86 23.99
N GLY A 284 6.97 45.91 25.30
CA GLY A 284 6.88 47.18 26.05
C GLY A 284 5.55 47.93 25.90
N VAL A 285 4.52 47.32 25.34
CA VAL A 285 3.19 47.94 25.18
C VAL A 285 2.40 47.85 26.48
N LYS A 286 1.80 48.96 26.93
CA LYS A 286 0.97 48.99 28.14
C LYS A 286 -0.31 48.17 27.97
N VAL A 287 -0.43 47.08 28.73
CA VAL A 287 -1.54 46.11 28.70
C VAL A 287 -2.59 46.27 29.82
N SER A 288 -2.39 47.19 30.77
CA SER A 288 -3.31 47.39 31.90
C SER A 288 -4.61 48.06 31.46
N GLY A 289 -5.76 47.51 31.86
CA GLY A 289 -7.10 48.08 31.61
C GLY A 289 -7.71 47.85 30.21
N LYS A 290 -6.99 47.21 29.28
CA LYS A 290 -7.46 47.01 27.90
C LYS A 290 -8.41 45.82 27.75
N LYS A 291 -9.49 46.00 26.98
CA LYS A 291 -10.43 44.93 26.61
C LYS A 291 -9.81 44.05 25.52
N LYS A 292 -10.29 42.81 25.37
CA LYS A 292 -9.74 41.84 24.40
C LYS A 292 -9.64 42.40 22.97
N ALA A 293 -10.65 43.10 22.49
CA ALA A 293 -10.64 43.71 21.16
C ALA A 293 -9.52 44.74 20.97
N GLN A 294 -9.17 45.50 22.01
CA GLN A 294 -8.06 46.47 21.96
C GLN A 294 -6.70 45.76 21.94
N LEU A 295 -6.55 44.67 22.69
CA LEU A 295 -5.32 43.86 22.68
C LEU A 295 -5.09 43.18 21.34
N VAL A 296 -6.16 42.74 20.66
CA VAL A 296 -6.07 42.18 19.31
C VAL A 296 -5.64 43.25 18.30
N GLN A 297 -6.19 44.46 18.42
CA GLN A 297 -5.83 45.58 17.56
C GLN A 297 -4.37 46.01 17.77
N ASP A 298 -3.91 46.16 19.01
CA ASP A 298 -2.52 46.49 19.33
C ASP A 298 -1.53 45.44 18.78
N VAL A 299 -1.91 44.16 18.78
CA VAL A 299 -1.08 43.09 18.18
C VAL A 299 -1.08 43.17 16.66
N LEU A 300 -2.20 43.53 16.03
CA LEU A 300 -2.25 43.71 14.57
C LEU A 300 -1.44 44.95 14.13
N ASP A 301 -1.49 46.02 14.92
CA ASP A 301 -0.77 47.26 14.63
C ASP A 301 0.76 47.06 14.78
N GLU A 302 1.21 46.29 15.76
CA GLU A 302 2.65 45.94 15.96
C GLU A 302 3.19 44.84 15.03
N VAL A 303 2.33 44.04 14.42
CA VAL A 303 2.73 43.06 13.39
C VAL A 303 2.66 43.65 11.98
N GLY A 304 1.94 44.76 11.82
CA GLY A 304 1.78 45.50 10.57
C GLY A 304 2.80 46.61 10.32
N GLN A 305 3.60 47.00 11.33
CA GLN A 305 4.84 47.78 11.16
C GLN A 305 5.99 46.90 10.67
#